data_AF-A0A1E5PKQ6-F1
#
_entry.id   AF-A0A1E5PKQ6-F1
#
_cell.length_a   1.000
_cell.length_b   1.000
_cell.length_c   1.000
_cell.angle_alpha   90.00
_cell.angle_beta   90.00
_cell.angle_gamma   90.00
#
_symmetry.space_group_name_H-M   'P 1'
#
loop_
_entity.id
_entity.type
_entity.pdbx_description
1 polymer ?
#
loop_
_entity_poly.entity_id
_entity_poly.type
_entity_poly.pdbx_seq_one_letter_code
_entity_poly.pdbx_strand_id
1 'polypeptide(L)'
;MSLVVQMQDAGLAAQDPLLSYTVTTTPSPLKASPENPQAPEETGEIVISVSRQSGTPADLQSIRLQVPAGTMSVDLATDLAKITPRITLTGWTARLESAAKEFVFTPTASHTPIGPDTGFTIQLSDIPVSRKVGTAPITLTESSRIGNADFQDRTTAFNIGKFPADFYLRNFLCEPSIIDNGGDVKLTWERSANATYDLLYPGVERDVTNRTSLEIEGIKSDTTFYLRATTGDPTNPVTRILSAQVSVLKPDLDIGNLTVNGTITANGTVTANGPVQANDTVTIAADKTLDVAEIHVSEIYAKSGEKVTFNDKVHFGHTSGEVTLDHRGFPEQVITAGHTIELRTALDDGTARSLNGASGNSWGDRNATWVQTNGGPSGGIIIHHPPLPPSTEQPPNSE
;
A
#
# COMPACT_ATOMS: atom_id res chain seq x y z
N MET A 1 10.29 0.12 23.08
CA MET A 1 10.14 -1.34 22.83
C MET A 1 10.86 -1.61 21.52
N SER A 2 11.99 -2.32 21.52
CA SER A 2 12.67 -2.69 20.28
C SER A 2 11.99 -3.97 19.77
N LEU A 3 11.15 -3.85 18.74
CA LEU A 3 10.54 -5.00 18.09
C LEU A 3 11.63 -5.65 17.20
N VAL A 4 12.10 -6.83 17.58
CA VAL A 4 12.90 -7.67 16.68
C VAL A 4 11.90 -8.37 15.76
N VAL A 5 11.70 -7.83 14.55
CA VAL A 5 10.92 -8.51 13.51
C VAL A 5 11.84 -9.53 12.86
N GLN A 6 11.55 -10.82 13.04
CA GLN A 6 12.20 -11.86 12.24
C GLN A 6 11.74 -11.71 10.79
N MET A 7 12.67 -11.58 9.86
CA MET A 7 12.41 -11.91 8.46
C MET A 7 12.51 -13.43 8.34
N GLN A 8 11.36 -14.11 8.26
CA GLN A 8 11.29 -15.52 7.93
C GLN A 8 11.55 -15.67 6.42
N ASP A 9 12.59 -16.41 6.05
CA ASP A 9 12.85 -16.77 4.66
C ASP A 9 11.77 -17.75 4.19
N ALA A 10 11.19 -17.55 3.00
CA ALA A 10 9.96 -18.22 2.55
C ALA A 10 10.15 -19.70 2.13
N GLY A 11 11.16 -20.38 2.66
CA GLY A 11 11.54 -21.75 2.31
C GLY A 11 11.01 -22.79 3.30
N LEU A 12 9.87 -23.39 2.98
CA LEU A 12 9.26 -24.60 3.59
C LEU A 12 8.58 -24.43 4.96
N ALA A 13 7.32 -23.96 4.94
CA ALA A 13 6.42 -23.85 6.09
C ALA A 13 6.25 -25.13 6.94
N ALA A 14 6.65 -26.31 6.45
CA ALA A 14 6.60 -27.57 7.19
C ALA A 14 7.70 -27.70 8.28
N GLN A 15 8.77 -26.89 8.17
CA GLN A 15 9.89 -26.87 9.12
C GLN A 15 9.83 -25.69 10.10
N ASP A 16 8.86 -24.80 9.93
CA ASP A 16 8.64 -23.69 10.84
C ASP A 16 8.16 -24.18 12.20
N PRO A 17 8.66 -23.61 13.32
CA PRO A 17 8.15 -23.88 14.65
C PRO A 17 6.62 -23.74 14.74
N LEU A 18 5.99 -24.65 15.49
CA LEU A 18 4.57 -24.57 15.79
C LEU A 18 4.27 -23.49 16.84
N LEU A 19 5.26 -23.08 17.62
CA LEU A 19 5.16 -21.99 18.58
C LEU A 19 5.73 -20.70 18.01
N SER A 20 5.21 -19.57 18.50
CA SER A 20 5.72 -18.24 18.22
C SER A 20 6.68 -17.80 19.32
N TYR A 21 7.78 -17.17 18.94
CA TYR A 21 8.86 -16.78 19.85
C TYR A 21 9.20 -15.31 19.69
N THR A 22 9.32 -14.61 20.81
CA THR A 22 9.81 -13.23 20.85
C THR A 22 10.92 -13.11 21.88
N VAL A 23 12.05 -12.52 21.49
CA VAL A 23 13.22 -12.37 22.37
C VAL A 23 13.36 -10.93 22.85
N THR A 24 13.61 -10.76 24.14
CA THR A 24 14.00 -9.50 24.76
C THR A 24 15.27 -9.69 25.59
N THR A 25 15.97 -8.59 25.86
CA THR A 25 17.21 -8.60 26.63
C THR A 25 17.20 -7.55 27.74
N THR A 26 17.90 -7.84 28.82
CA THR A 26 18.17 -6.89 29.90
C THR A 26 19.68 -6.85 30.18
N PRO A 27 20.37 -5.70 30.06
CA PRO A 27 19.85 -4.44 29.51
C PRO A 27 19.43 -4.54 28.03
N SER A 28 18.70 -3.53 27.54
CA SER A 28 18.35 -3.40 26.11
C SER A 28 18.97 -2.13 25.51
N PRO A 29 20.03 -2.25 24.70
CA PRO A 29 20.60 -3.50 24.20
C PRO A 29 21.55 -4.18 25.22
N LEU A 30 21.95 -5.43 24.95
CA LEU A 30 23.02 -6.07 25.71
C LEU A 30 24.35 -5.36 25.47
N LYS A 31 25.17 -5.32 26.51
CA LYS A 31 26.51 -4.73 26.49
C LYS A 31 27.55 -5.84 26.43
N ALA A 32 28.51 -5.72 25.52
CA ALA A 32 29.71 -6.53 25.54
C ALA A 32 30.51 -6.21 26.80
N SER A 33 31.10 -7.25 27.40
CA SER A 33 32.05 -7.07 28.49
C SER A 33 33.25 -6.23 28.03
N PRO A 34 33.92 -5.46 28.91
CA PRO A 34 35.11 -4.70 28.52
C PRO A 34 36.20 -5.60 27.88
N GLU A 35 36.96 -5.11 26.91
CA GLU A 35 37.99 -5.95 26.25
C GLU A 35 39.10 -6.41 27.21
N ASN A 36 39.41 -5.62 28.24
CA ASN A 36 40.39 -5.98 29.27
C ASN A 36 39.92 -7.19 30.10
N PRO A 37 40.59 -8.35 30.03
CA PRO A 37 40.18 -9.56 30.76
C PRO A 37 40.15 -9.42 32.29
N GLN A 38 40.88 -8.44 32.83
CA GLN A 38 40.90 -8.17 34.28
C GLN A 38 39.69 -7.36 34.75
N ALA A 39 38.98 -6.70 33.84
CA ALA A 39 37.74 -6.00 34.17
C ALA A 39 36.61 -7.03 34.36
N PRO A 40 35.71 -6.82 35.35
CA PRO A 40 34.52 -7.64 35.53
C PRO A 40 33.72 -7.79 34.23
N GLU A 41 33.11 -8.96 34.05
CA GLU A 41 32.22 -9.22 32.92
C GLU A 41 30.91 -8.44 33.11
N GLU A 42 30.38 -7.89 32.02
CA GLU A 42 29.00 -7.43 31.97
C GLU A 42 28.09 -8.66 32.03
N THR A 43 27.04 -8.55 32.85
CA THR A 43 26.03 -9.60 32.96
C THR A 43 24.79 -9.19 32.19
N GLY A 44 24.26 -10.14 31.42
CA GLY A 44 23.07 -9.97 30.61
C GLY A 44 22.01 -10.99 30.94
N GLU A 45 20.79 -10.69 30.49
CA GLU A 45 19.66 -11.59 30.57
C GLU A 45 18.97 -11.64 29.22
N ILE A 46 18.50 -12.84 28.85
CA ILE A 46 17.65 -13.06 27.70
C ILE A 46 16.34 -13.67 28.18
N VAL A 47 15.22 -13.09 27.76
CA VAL A 47 13.88 -13.62 27.98
C VAL A 47 13.25 -13.92 26.63
N ILE A 48 12.82 -15.16 26.45
CA ILE A 48 12.07 -15.61 25.27
C ILE A 48 10.64 -15.84 25.70
N SER A 49 9.73 -15.01 25.20
CA SER A 49 8.28 -15.22 25.33
C SER A 49 7.82 -16.20 24.28
N VAL A 50 7.09 -17.22 24.71
CA VAL A 50 6.60 -18.32 23.86
C VAL A 50 5.09 -18.39 23.95
N SER A 51 4.43 -18.51 22.80
CA SER A 51 2.98 -18.68 22.72
C SER A 51 2.60 -19.50 21.50
N ARG A 52 1.32 -19.86 21.40
CA ARG A 52 0.75 -20.50 20.21
C ARG A 52 -0.40 -19.65 19.69
N GLN A 53 -0.39 -19.35 18.39
CA GLN A 53 -1.47 -18.55 17.78
C GLN A 53 -2.61 -19.42 17.21
N SER A 54 -2.36 -20.71 16.96
CA SER A 54 -3.37 -21.63 16.42
C SER A 54 -4.31 -22.14 17.51
N GLY A 55 -5.59 -22.31 17.16
CA GLY A 55 -6.60 -22.91 18.05
C GLY A 55 -6.43 -24.41 18.32
N THR A 56 -5.61 -25.12 17.53
CA THR A 56 -5.30 -26.54 17.78
C THR A 56 -4.04 -26.65 18.61
N PRO A 57 -4.04 -27.27 19.80
CA PRO A 57 -2.84 -27.44 20.62
C PRO A 57 -1.71 -28.17 19.90
N ALA A 58 -0.47 -27.85 20.25
CA ALA A 58 0.71 -28.60 19.83
C ALA A 58 1.30 -29.33 21.04
N ASP A 59 1.66 -30.60 20.87
CA ASP A 59 2.40 -31.32 21.90
C ASP A 59 3.87 -30.93 21.80
N LEU A 60 4.46 -30.52 22.93
CA LEU A 60 5.85 -30.11 23.03
C LEU A 60 6.63 -31.09 23.90
N GLN A 61 7.68 -31.70 23.33
CA GLN A 61 8.53 -32.68 24.01
C GLN A 61 9.81 -32.05 24.57
N SER A 62 10.39 -31.08 23.87
CA SER A 62 11.57 -30.38 24.36
C SER A 62 11.74 -29.03 23.68
N ILE A 63 12.48 -28.14 24.33
CA ILE A 63 13.07 -26.96 23.71
C ILE A 63 14.57 -26.99 23.99
N ARG A 64 15.38 -26.75 22.97
CA ARG A 64 16.83 -26.67 23.05
C ARG A 64 17.30 -25.32 22.55
N LEU A 65 18.06 -24.59 23.38
CA LEU A 65 18.68 -23.32 23.03
C LEU A 65 20.18 -23.52 22.89
N GLN A 66 20.69 -23.44 21.67
CA GLN A 66 22.12 -23.38 21.41
C GLN A 66 22.61 -21.95 21.58
N VAL A 67 23.55 -21.75 22.51
CA VAL A 67 24.13 -20.44 22.81
C VAL A 67 25.63 -20.49 22.50
N PRO A 68 26.12 -19.71 21.53
CA PRO A 68 27.54 -19.72 21.20
C PRO A 68 28.34 -19.10 22.35
N ALA A 69 29.46 -19.73 22.69
CA ALA A 69 30.36 -19.27 23.74
C ALA A 69 31.82 -19.44 23.34
N GLY A 70 32.61 -18.42 23.66
CA GLY A 70 33.99 -18.23 23.22
C GLY A 70 34.41 -16.75 23.26
N THR A 71 35.42 -16.41 22.47
CA THR A 71 36.06 -15.08 22.45
C THR A 71 35.78 -14.28 21.17
N MET A 72 35.03 -14.85 20.22
CA MET A 72 34.76 -14.26 18.91
C MET A 72 33.53 -13.33 18.96
N SER A 73 33.38 -12.48 17.93
CA SER A 73 32.22 -11.58 17.81
C SER A 73 30.89 -12.32 17.70
N VAL A 74 30.90 -13.59 17.24
CA VAL A 74 29.72 -14.46 17.15
C VAL A 74 29.35 -15.15 18.47
N ASP A 75 30.24 -15.15 19.45
CA ASP A 75 30.01 -15.80 20.74
C ASP A 75 29.20 -14.89 21.66
N LEU A 76 28.08 -15.36 22.21
CA LEU A 76 27.26 -14.55 23.12
C LEU A 76 27.87 -14.50 24.52
N ALA A 77 28.34 -15.63 25.02
CA ALA A 77 28.82 -15.77 26.39
C ALA A 77 30.31 -16.16 26.44
N THR A 78 30.99 -15.83 27.53
CA THR A 78 32.34 -16.36 27.79
C THR A 78 32.32 -17.75 28.41
N ASP A 79 31.30 -18.05 29.23
CA ASP A 79 31.15 -19.32 29.95
C ASP A 79 29.67 -19.67 30.12
N LEU A 80 29.24 -20.80 29.56
CA LEU A 80 27.86 -21.27 29.66
C LEU A 80 27.51 -21.82 31.05
N ALA A 81 28.49 -22.29 31.82
CA ALA A 81 28.24 -22.89 33.13
C ALA A 81 27.80 -21.86 34.19
N LYS A 82 28.04 -20.56 33.94
CA LYS A 82 27.60 -19.46 34.81
C LYS A 82 26.15 -19.03 34.55
N ILE A 83 25.55 -19.45 33.44
CA ILE A 83 24.20 -19.04 33.05
C ILE A 83 23.18 -19.82 33.88
N THR A 84 22.18 -19.11 34.41
CA THR A 84 21.06 -19.72 35.14
C THR A 84 19.84 -19.85 34.22
N PRO A 85 19.52 -21.05 33.68
CA PRO A 85 18.34 -21.23 32.83
C PRO A 85 17.08 -21.45 33.66
N ARG A 86 15.96 -20.85 33.23
CA ARG A 86 14.63 -20.98 33.86
C ARG A 86 13.54 -21.07 32.80
N ILE A 87 12.45 -21.74 33.14
CA ILE A 87 11.23 -21.83 32.33
C ILE A 87 10.02 -21.73 33.24
N THR A 88 8.98 -20.99 32.83
CA THR A 88 7.79 -20.78 33.67
C THR A 88 6.74 -21.89 33.56
N LEU A 89 6.88 -22.82 32.60
CA LEU A 89 6.02 -24.00 32.53
C LEU A 89 6.25 -24.91 33.75
N THR A 90 5.15 -25.23 34.44
CA THR A 90 5.19 -26.12 35.60
C THR A 90 5.56 -27.54 35.18
N GLY A 91 6.40 -28.21 35.97
CA GLY A 91 6.84 -29.58 35.69
C GLY A 91 7.92 -29.69 34.61
N TRP A 92 8.52 -28.57 34.21
CA TRP A 92 9.66 -28.53 33.29
C TRP A 92 10.97 -28.34 34.05
N THR A 93 12.03 -28.97 33.55
CA THR A 93 13.40 -28.83 34.06
C THR A 93 14.28 -28.20 33.00
N ALA A 94 15.27 -27.42 33.42
CA ALA A 94 16.30 -26.87 32.55
C ALA A 94 17.67 -27.42 32.96
N ARG A 95 18.52 -27.75 31.98
CA ARG A 95 19.91 -28.15 32.21
C ARG A 95 20.81 -27.69 31.07
N LEU A 96 22.10 -27.53 31.35
CA LEU A 96 23.13 -27.31 30.34
C LEU A 96 23.69 -28.66 29.87
N GLU A 97 23.66 -28.90 28.57
CA GLU A 97 24.38 -29.98 27.91
C GLU A 97 25.70 -29.43 27.35
N SER A 98 26.73 -29.39 28.20
CA SER A 98 28.00 -28.71 27.92
C SER A 98 28.71 -29.20 26.65
N ALA A 99 28.57 -30.49 26.31
CA ALA A 99 29.18 -31.06 25.10
C ALA A 99 28.53 -30.52 23.81
N ALA A 100 27.22 -30.28 23.83
CA ALA A 100 26.46 -29.74 22.71
C ALA A 100 26.43 -28.20 22.70
N LYS A 101 26.82 -27.56 23.82
CA LYS A 101 26.65 -26.12 24.07
C LYS A 101 25.18 -25.68 23.99
N GLU A 102 24.30 -26.50 24.57
CA GLU A 102 22.84 -26.29 24.53
C GLU A 102 22.22 -26.27 25.92
N PHE A 103 21.27 -25.36 26.14
CA PHE A 103 20.34 -25.43 27.26
C PHE A 103 19.12 -26.25 26.84
N VAL A 104 18.86 -27.34 27.54
CA VAL A 104 17.78 -28.28 27.24
C VAL A 104 16.68 -28.14 28.28
N PHE A 105 15.48 -27.85 27.80
CA PHE A 105 14.25 -27.75 28.58
C PHE A 105 13.37 -28.96 28.24
N THR A 106 12.99 -29.73 29.26
CA THR A 106 12.17 -30.93 29.09
C THR A 106 11.06 -31.00 30.15
N PRO A 107 9.85 -31.47 29.79
CA PRO A 107 8.81 -31.77 30.76
C PRO A 107 9.18 -33.03 31.57
N THR A 108 8.57 -33.16 32.75
CA THR A 108 8.64 -34.39 33.56
C THR A 108 7.81 -35.52 32.91
N ALA A 109 6.73 -35.14 32.21
CA ALA A 109 5.97 -36.03 31.35
C ALA A 109 6.68 -36.24 30.00
N SER A 110 6.16 -37.13 29.15
CA SER A 110 6.75 -37.34 27.81
C SER A 110 6.57 -36.14 26.87
N HIS A 111 5.54 -35.31 27.11
CA HIS A 111 5.26 -34.07 26.39
C HIS A 111 4.30 -33.19 27.21
N THR A 112 4.11 -31.93 26.79
CA THR A 112 3.09 -31.00 27.33
C THR A 112 2.29 -30.39 26.19
N PRO A 113 0.95 -30.42 26.20
CA PRO A 113 0.15 -29.73 25.21
C PRO A 113 0.18 -28.22 25.45
N ILE A 114 0.50 -27.46 24.41
CA ILE A 114 0.52 -25.98 24.42
C ILE A 114 -0.62 -25.50 23.53
N GLY A 115 -1.64 -24.89 24.13
CA GLY A 115 -2.79 -24.29 23.44
C GLY A 115 -2.67 -22.77 23.27
N PRO A 116 -3.67 -22.11 22.63
CA PRO A 116 -3.66 -20.66 22.44
C PRO A 116 -3.68 -19.87 23.75
N ASP A 117 -4.25 -20.44 24.82
CA ASP A 117 -4.32 -19.81 26.14
C ASP A 117 -3.09 -20.11 27.02
N THR A 118 -2.10 -20.82 26.48
CA THR A 118 -0.88 -21.21 27.21
C THR A 118 0.32 -20.44 26.67
N GLY A 119 0.67 -19.35 27.34
CA GLY A 119 1.93 -18.63 27.16
C GLY A 119 2.93 -18.97 28.27
N PHE A 120 4.21 -18.97 27.94
CA PHE A 120 5.28 -19.16 28.92
C PHE A 120 6.53 -18.38 28.51
N THR A 121 7.51 -18.33 29.41
CA THR A 121 8.81 -17.72 29.13
C THR A 121 9.94 -18.69 29.40
N ILE A 122 10.99 -18.59 28.60
CA ILE A 122 12.30 -19.16 28.84
C ILE A 122 13.23 -18.01 29.18
N GLN A 123 14.02 -18.14 30.24
CA GLN A 123 14.92 -17.09 30.70
C GLN A 123 16.32 -17.67 30.87
N LEU A 124 17.32 -16.98 30.33
CA LEU A 124 18.74 -17.22 30.59
C LEU A 124 19.28 -16.01 31.35
N SER A 125 19.51 -16.17 32.65
CA SER A 125 20.02 -15.11 33.53
C SER A 125 21.53 -15.25 33.75
N ASP A 126 22.15 -14.18 34.26
CA ASP A 126 23.56 -14.14 34.65
C ASP A 126 24.52 -14.48 33.50
N ILE A 127 24.15 -14.11 32.27
CA ILE A 127 24.96 -14.38 31.08
C ILE A 127 26.24 -13.55 31.15
N PRO A 128 27.43 -14.16 31.25
CA PRO A 128 28.69 -13.43 31.19
C PRO A 128 28.93 -13.04 29.72
N VAL A 129 28.51 -11.84 29.32
CA VAL A 129 28.45 -11.47 27.91
C VAL A 129 29.87 -11.42 27.33
N SER A 130 30.08 -11.98 26.14
CA SER A 130 31.37 -11.97 25.45
C SER A 130 31.92 -10.56 25.29
N ARG A 131 33.26 -10.46 25.32
CA ARG A 131 33.98 -9.18 25.26
C ARG A 131 34.04 -8.58 23.85
N LYS A 132 33.89 -9.40 22.81
CA LYS A 132 33.96 -8.92 21.42
C LYS A 132 32.57 -8.44 20.97
N VAL A 133 32.47 -7.15 20.66
CA VAL A 133 31.27 -6.53 20.06
C VAL A 133 30.89 -7.24 18.76
N GLY A 134 29.60 -7.45 18.55
CA GLY A 134 29.05 -8.11 17.36
C GLY A 134 27.73 -8.82 17.63
N THR A 135 27.23 -9.50 16.62
CA THR A 135 25.97 -10.24 16.68
C THR A 135 26.22 -11.72 16.96
N ALA A 136 25.48 -12.30 17.91
CA ALA A 136 25.53 -13.73 18.23
C ALA A 136 24.23 -14.43 17.83
N PRO A 137 24.28 -15.48 16.99
CA PRO A 137 23.10 -16.28 16.68
C PRO A 137 22.78 -17.23 17.84
N ILE A 138 21.57 -17.16 18.37
CA ILE A 138 21.00 -18.19 19.26
C ILE A 138 20.06 -19.04 18.43
N THR A 139 20.31 -20.35 18.42
CA THR A 139 19.45 -21.30 17.71
C THR A 139 18.50 -21.94 18.71
N LEU A 140 17.20 -21.81 18.47
CA LEU A 140 16.16 -22.50 19.23
C LEU A 140 15.64 -23.66 18.39
N THR A 141 15.65 -24.86 18.96
CA THR A 141 14.99 -26.03 18.37
C THR A 141 13.88 -26.49 19.30
N GLU A 142 12.65 -26.50 18.81
CA GLU A 142 11.53 -27.17 19.48
C GLU A 142 11.35 -28.56 18.90
N SER A 143 11.05 -29.53 19.76
CA SER A 143 10.58 -30.85 19.33
C SER A 143 9.10 -30.95 19.61
N SER A 144 8.30 -30.90 18.55
CA SER A 144 6.84 -30.70 18.65
C SER A 144 6.05 -31.51 17.63
N ARG A 145 4.73 -31.62 17.83
CA ARG A 145 3.80 -32.23 16.87
C ARG A 145 2.38 -31.68 17.02
N ILE A 146 1.53 -32.01 16.05
CA ILE A 146 0.07 -31.81 16.12
C ILE A 146 -0.61 -33.18 16.09
N GLY A 147 -1.54 -33.42 17.02
CA GLY A 147 -2.27 -34.68 17.12
C GLY A 147 -1.34 -35.88 17.34
N ASN A 148 -1.53 -36.94 16.56
CA ASN A 148 -0.81 -38.21 16.71
C ASN A 148 0.40 -38.36 15.77
N ALA A 149 0.86 -37.28 15.14
CA ALA A 149 2.05 -37.33 14.29
C ALA A 149 3.31 -37.68 15.12
N ASP A 150 4.39 -37.99 14.43
CA ASP A 150 5.70 -38.10 15.08
C ASP A 150 6.19 -36.71 15.51
N PHE A 151 6.96 -36.67 16.60
CA PHE A 151 7.66 -35.46 17.00
C PHE A 151 8.69 -35.08 15.95
N GLN A 152 8.72 -33.79 15.61
CA GLN A 152 9.66 -33.24 14.66
C GLN A 152 10.39 -32.08 15.31
N ASP A 153 11.70 -32.04 15.08
CA ASP A 153 12.53 -30.92 15.45
C ASP A 153 12.32 -29.79 14.43
N ARG A 154 12.01 -28.60 14.94
CA ARG A 154 11.81 -27.37 14.17
C ARG A 154 12.70 -26.30 14.75
N THR A 155 13.41 -25.60 13.88
CA THR A 155 14.48 -24.69 14.30
C THR A 155 14.19 -23.26 13.87
N THR A 156 14.49 -22.31 14.74
CA THR A 156 14.52 -20.88 14.43
C THR A 156 15.76 -20.26 15.06
N ALA A 157 16.23 -19.13 14.53
CA ALA A 157 17.40 -18.44 15.02
C ALA A 157 17.10 -16.98 15.36
N PHE A 158 17.74 -16.49 16.42
CA PHE A 158 17.67 -15.10 16.86
C PHE A 158 19.06 -14.50 16.87
N ASN A 159 19.20 -13.33 16.27
CA ASN A 159 20.45 -12.59 16.25
C ASN A 159 20.46 -11.60 17.42
N ILE A 160 21.31 -11.85 18.41
CA ILE A 160 21.44 -11.03 19.61
C ILE A 160 22.67 -10.14 19.49
N GLY A 161 22.43 -8.83 19.48
CA GLY A 161 23.48 -7.83 19.40
C GLY A 161 24.16 -7.57 20.75
N LYS A 162 25.49 -7.64 20.78
CA LYS A 162 26.34 -7.17 21.89
C LYS A 162 26.95 -5.83 21.50
N PHE A 163 26.56 -4.76 22.19
CA PHE A 163 27.00 -3.41 21.88
C PHE A 163 28.17 -2.97 22.78
N PRO A 164 28.98 -1.98 22.37
CA PRO A 164 29.96 -1.36 23.25
C PRO A 164 29.33 -0.91 24.59
N ALA A 165 30.09 -0.95 25.69
CA ALA A 165 29.55 -0.66 27.03
C ALA A 165 28.98 0.77 27.18
N ASP A 166 29.53 1.72 26.43
CA ASP A 166 29.15 3.13 26.33
C ASP A 166 28.13 3.42 25.22
N PHE A 167 27.68 2.41 24.48
CA PHE A 167 26.69 2.58 23.42
C PHE A 167 25.33 2.96 24.00
N TYR A 168 24.71 3.96 23.39
CA TYR A 168 23.31 4.28 23.59
C TYR A 168 22.71 4.88 22.33
N LEU A 169 21.46 4.52 22.06
CA LEU A 169 20.60 5.15 21.07
C LEU A 169 19.19 5.17 21.67
N ARG A 170 18.67 6.37 21.93
CA ARG A 170 17.39 6.59 22.62
C ARG A 170 16.77 7.92 22.23
N ASN A 171 15.54 8.14 22.70
CA ASN A 171 14.82 9.41 22.55
C ASN A 171 14.71 9.86 21.09
N PHE A 172 14.48 8.92 20.16
CA PHE A 172 14.18 9.26 18.77
C PHE A 172 12.74 9.74 18.66
N LEU A 173 12.57 11.04 18.47
CA LEU A 173 11.28 11.74 18.51
C LEU A 173 11.02 12.46 17.19
N CYS A 174 9.74 12.64 16.87
CA CYS A 174 9.24 13.41 15.74
C CYS A 174 8.29 14.48 16.26
N GLU A 175 8.63 15.76 16.04
CA GLU A 175 7.87 16.89 16.55
C GLU A 175 7.55 17.90 15.42
N PRO A 176 6.28 18.23 15.17
CA PRO A 176 5.08 17.59 15.74
C PRO A 176 4.85 16.16 15.18
N SER A 177 4.05 15.36 15.86
CA SER A 177 3.65 14.02 15.39
C SER A 177 2.43 14.02 14.46
N ILE A 178 1.77 15.19 14.31
CA ILE A 178 0.65 15.43 13.40
C ILE A 178 0.92 16.74 12.67
N ILE A 179 0.84 16.73 11.34
CA ILE A 179 1.05 17.89 10.48
C ILE A 179 -0.07 18.00 9.44
N ASP A 180 -0.22 19.19 8.85
CA ASP A 180 -0.98 19.34 7.62
C ASP A 180 -0.22 18.75 6.42
N ASN A 181 -0.93 18.46 5.32
CA ASN A 181 -0.30 18.02 4.07
C ASN A 181 0.74 19.04 3.57
N GLY A 182 1.96 18.57 3.34
CA GLY A 182 3.10 19.39 2.95
C GLY A 182 3.77 20.10 4.13
N GLY A 183 3.41 19.77 5.37
CA GLY A 183 4.03 20.30 6.57
C GLY A 183 5.40 19.70 6.85
N ASP A 184 6.06 20.28 7.86
CA ASP A 184 7.44 19.98 8.22
C ASP A 184 7.51 19.33 9.61
N VAL A 185 8.53 18.50 9.83
CA VAL A 185 8.81 17.91 11.15
C VAL A 185 10.27 18.07 11.53
N LYS A 186 10.51 18.15 12.82
CA LYS A 186 11.84 18.05 13.41
C LYS A 186 12.02 16.69 14.08
N LEU A 187 13.03 15.97 13.62
CA LEU A 187 13.48 14.74 14.26
C LEU A 187 14.59 15.07 15.26
N THR A 188 14.54 14.47 16.45
CA THR A 188 15.60 14.60 17.48
C THR A 188 15.97 13.23 18.06
N TRP A 189 17.23 13.05 18.47
CA TRP A 189 17.70 11.79 19.08
C TRP A 189 18.94 11.97 19.96
N GLU A 190 19.14 11.03 20.89
CA GLU A 190 20.35 10.89 21.69
C GLU A 190 21.17 9.68 21.25
N ARG A 191 22.48 9.85 21.11
CA ARG A 191 23.37 8.83 20.55
C ARG A 191 24.78 8.84 21.15
N SER A 192 25.44 7.68 21.15
CA SER A 192 26.88 7.59 21.43
C SER A 192 27.73 8.00 20.22
N ALA A 193 29.03 8.27 20.44
CA ALA A 193 29.95 8.70 19.39
C ALA A 193 30.58 7.54 18.59
N ASN A 194 30.49 6.32 19.08
CA ASN A 194 31.20 5.13 18.57
C ASN A 194 30.34 4.25 17.63
N ALA A 195 29.47 4.86 16.84
CA ALA A 195 28.64 4.17 15.84
C ALA A 195 28.40 5.09 14.64
N THR A 196 28.02 4.52 13.51
CA THR A 196 27.44 5.26 12.38
C THR A 196 25.92 5.28 12.51
N TYR A 197 25.29 6.33 11.99
CA TYR A 197 23.85 6.53 12.10
C TYR A 197 23.25 6.91 10.76
N ASP A 198 22.28 6.12 10.31
CA ASP A 198 21.51 6.38 9.10
C ASP A 198 20.05 6.66 9.47
N LEU A 199 19.48 7.70 8.87
CA LEU A 199 18.04 7.94 8.87
C LEU A 199 17.44 7.34 7.60
N LEU A 200 16.44 6.47 7.76
CA LEU A 200 15.73 5.81 6.67
C LEU A 200 14.24 6.19 6.70
N TYR A 201 13.70 6.54 5.54
CA TYR A 201 12.28 6.82 5.30
C TYR A 201 11.99 6.61 3.80
N PRO A 202 10.72 6.66 3.32
CA PRO A 202 10.38 6.24 1.95
C PRO A 202 11.31 6.83 0.87
N GLY A 203 12.05 5.95 0.20
CA GLY A 203 12.98 6.30 -0.88
C GLY A 203 14.27 7.00 -0.45
N VAL A 204 14.54 7.17 0.85
CA VAL A 204 15.70 7.92 1.35
C VAL A 204 16.47 7.13 2.41
N GLU A 205 17.79 7.11 2.23
CA GLU A 205 18.77 6.69 3.23
C GLU A 205 19.80 7.83 3.36
N ARG A 206 19.94 8.38 4.56
CA ARG A 206 20.76 9.57 4.82
C ARG A 206 21.67 9.36 6.02
N ASP A 207 22.97 9.52 5.81
CA ASP A 207 23.95 9.56 6.91
C ASP A 207 23.70 10.79 7.81
N VAL A 208 23.44 10.50 9.08
CA VAL A 208 23.22 11.46 10.16
C VAL A 208 24.20 11.24 11.32
N THR A 209 25.31 10.55 11.08
CA THR A 209 26.34 10.18 12.08
C THR A 209 26.81 11.36 12.89
N ASN A 210 26.94 12.54 12.30
CA ASN A 210 27.41 13.75 12.96
C ASN A 210 26.28 14.69 13.43
N ARG A 211 25.04 14.19 13.50
CA ARG A 211 23.84 14.98 13.85
C ARG A 211 23.10 14.34 15.03
N THR A 212 22.30 15.15 15.71
CA THR A 212 21.36 14.75 16.77
C THR A 212 19.96 15.31 16.53
N SER A 213 19.79 16.06 15.43
CA SER A 213 18.51 16.53 14.95
C SER A 213 18.53 16.75 13.43
N LEU A 214 17.36 16.70 12.82
CA LEU A 214 17.18 16.98 11.39
C LEU A 214 15.76 17.47 11.14
N GLU A 215 15.62 18.53 10.35
CA GLU A 215 14.34 19.00 9.83
C GLU A 215 14.05 18.30 8.49
N ILE A 216 12.82 17.83 8.32
CA ILE A 216 12.30 17.21 7.11
C ILE A 216 11.07 18.01 6.70
N GLU A 217 11.13 18.56 5.49
CA GLU A 217 10.11 19.46 4.96
C GLU A 217 9.18 18.76 3.96
N GLY A 218 7.98 19.30 3.78
CA GLY A 218 7.12 18.96 2.66
C GLY A 218 6.55 17.54 2.70
N ILE A 219 6.25 17.02 3.89
CA ILE A 219 5.73 15.65 4.05
C ILE A 219 4.25 15.60 3.68
N LYS A 220 3.90 14.76 2.70
CA LYS A 220 2.54 14.67 2.15
C LYS A 220 1.78 13.41 2.50
N SER A 221 2.42 12.42 3.12
CA SER A 221 1.80 11.17 3.52
C SER A 221 2.33 10.70 4.87
N ASP A 222 1.54 9.88 5.57
CA ASP A 222 1.96 9.25 6.83
C ASP A 222 3.32 8.59 6.65
N THR A 223 4.28 9.01 7.47
CA THR A 223 5.68 8.60 7.29
C THR A 223 6.20 7.99 8.59
N THR A 224 6.77 6.79 8.48
CA THR A 224 7.58 6.19 9.54
C THR A 224 9.05 6.42 9.22
N PHE A 225 9.74 7.05 10.16
CA PHE A 225 11.19 7.23 10.14
C PHE A 225 11.86 6.13 10.95
N TYR A 226 12.98 5.61 10.45
CA TYR A 226 13.83 4.66 11.15
C TYR A 226 15.21 5.27 11.35
N LEU A 227 15.70 5.28 12.59
CA LEU A 227 17.07 5.66 12.92
C LEU A 227 17.88 4.41 13.21
N ARG A 228 18.78 4.06 12.29
CA ARG A 228 19.62 2.86 12.36
C ARG A 228 21.02 3.24 12.83
N ALA A 229 21.44 2.71 13.97
CA ALA A 229 22.83 2.76 14.43
C ALA A 229 23.55 1.47 14.10
N THR A 230 24.78 1.56 13.60
CA THR A 230 25.65 0.41 13.31
C THR A 230 27.01 0.59 13.98
N THR A 231 27.49 -0.42 14.69
CA THR A 231 28.81 -0.43 15.35
C THR A 231 29.42 -1.83 15.35
N GLY A 232 30.66 -1.96 15.82
CA GLY A 232 31.39 -3.23 15.90
C GLY A 232 32.27 -3.54 14.70
N ASP A 233 32.64 -4.81 14.58
CA ASP A 233 33.48 -5.32 13.50
C ASP A 233 32.73 -5.28 12.16
N PRO A 234 33.30 -4.75 11.07
CA PRO A 234 32.65 -4.72 9.76
C PRO A 234 32.23 -6.11 9.22
N THR A 235 32.88 -7.18 9.68
CA THR A 235 32.56 -8.57 9.28
C THR A 235 31.39 -9.16 10.07
N ASN A 236 31.04 -8.59 11.22
CA ASN A 236 29.91 -8.99 12.05
C ASN A 236 29.39 -7.78 12.84
N PRO A 237 28.80 -6.78 12.15
CA PRO A 237 28.34 -5.56 12.79
C PRO A 237 27.13 -5.85 13.67
N VAL A 238 26.89 -4.93 14.61
CA VAL A 238 25.67 -4.93 15.42
C VAL A 238 24.86 -3.68 15.09
N THR A 239 23.55 -3.86 14.91
CA THR A 239 22.64 -2.81 14.49
C THR A 239 21.51 -2.62 15.51
N ARG A 240 21.16 -1.37 15.80
CA ARG A 240 19.96 -0.99 16.57
C ARG A 240 19.11 -0.04 15.75
N ILE A 241 17.81 -0.25 15.74
CA ILE A 241 16.86 0.60 15.03
C ILE A 241 15.85 1.17 16.04
N LEU A 242 15.63 2.47 15.98
CA LEU A 242 14.47 3.13 16.60
C LEU A 242 13.54 3.64 15.50
N SER A 243 12.25 3.75 15.81
CA SER A 243 11.26 4.31 14.89
C SER A 243 10.51 5.49 15.50
N ALA A 244 10.16 6.46 14.68
CA ALA A 244 9.24 7.55 14.99
C ALA A 244 8.27 7.73 13.83
N GLN A 245 7.05 8.19 14.10
CA GLN A 245 6.01 8.32 13.07
C GLN A 245 5.40 9.73 13.11
N VAL A 246 5.07 10.23 11.92
CA VAL A 246 4.22 11.40 11.73
C VAL A 246 2.94 10.98 10.99
N SER A 247 1.81 11.53 11.44
CA SER A 247 0.53 11.44 10.73
C SER A 247 0.26 12.74 9.97
N VAL A 248 -0.22 12.64 8.74
CA VAL A 248 -0.51 13.79 7.87
C VAL A 248 -2.01 13.97 7.75
N LEU A 249 -2.49 15.16 8.08
CA LEU A 249 -3.88 15.53 7.84
C LEU A 249 -4.11 15.73 6.34
N LYS A 250 -5.06 14.98 5.79
CA LYS A 250 -5.40 14.96 4.35
C LYS A 250 -4.20 14.53 3.49
N PRO A 251 -3.69 13.29 3.66
CA PRO A 251 -2.50 12.85 2.95
C PRO A 251 -2.77 12.73 1.45
N ASP A 252 -1.71 12.86 0.65
CA ASP A 252 -1.69 12.41 -0.74
C ASP A 252 -1.81 10.87 -0.75
N LEU A 253 -2.66 10.35 -1.63
CA LEU A 253 -2.90 8.91 -1.78
C LEU A 253 -2.36 8.44 -3.12
N ASP A 254 -1.46 7.45 -3.08
CA ASP A 254 -1.08 6.65 -4.24
C ASP A 254 -1.61 5.23 -4.01
N ILE A 255 -2.58 4.81 -4.81
CA ILE A 255 -3.32 3.56 -4.65
C ILE A 255 -3.47 2.88 -5.99
N GLY A 256 -3.25 1.56 -6.02
CA GLY A 256 -3.36 0.78 -7.26
C GLY A 256 -4.80 0.68 -7.75
N ASN A 257 -5.68 0.07 -6.95
CA ASN A 257 -7.10 -0.06 -7.25
C ASN A 257 -7.93 0.63 -6.17
N LEU A 258 -8.81 1.54 -6.60
CA LEU A 258 -9.80 2.18 -5.74
C LEU A 258 -11.19 1.67 -6.12
N THR A 259 -11.88 1.03 -5.18
CA THR A 259 -13.32 0.74 -5.29
C THR A 259 -14.06 1.55 -4.24
N VAL A 260 -15.03 2.36 -4.66
CA VAL A 260 -15.85 3.17 -3.76
C VAL A 260 -17.31 2.72 -3.90
N ASN A 261 -17.89 2.22 -2.82
CA ASN A 261 -19.29 1.76 -2.78
C ASN A 261 -20.29 2.90 -2.53
N GLY A 262 -19.89 4.14 -2.78
CA GLY A 262 -20.65 5.35 -2.49
C GLY A 262 -20.20 6.50 -3.37
N THR A 263 -20.49 7.73 -2.93
CA THR A 263 -20.18 8.93 -3.72
C THR A 263 -18.73 9.35 -3.57
N ILE A 264 -18.09 9.68 -4.71
CA ILE A 264 -16.81 10.38 -4.75
C ILE A 264 -17.08 11.85 -5.07
N THR A 265 -16.57 12.75 -4.23
CA THR A 265 -16.53 14.19 -4.53
C THR A 265 -15.09 14.59 -4.81
N ALA A 266 -14.80 14.96 -6.05
CA ALA A 266 -13.51 15.53 -6.43
C ALA A 266 -13.62 17.05 -6.51
N ASN A 267 -12.89 17.77 -5.65
CA ASN A 267 -12.90 19.24 -5.60
C ASN A 267 -11.92 19.89 -6.61
N GLY A 268 -11.33 19.09 -7.50
CA GLY A 268 -10.33 19.53 -8.49
C GLY A 268 -10.42 18.71 -9.76
N THR A 269 -9.35 18.72 -10.56
CA THR A 269 -9.28 17.97 -11.81
C THR A 269 -9.23 16.46 -11.55
N VAL A 270 -10.06 15.71 -12.27
CA VAL A 270 -9.94 14.25 -12.37
C VAL A 270 -9.30 13.94 -13.72
N THR A 271 -8.10 13.37 -13.69
CA THR A 271 -7.41 12.88 -14.89
C THR A 271 -7.48 11.37 -14.92
N ALA A 272 -8.05 10.81 -15.98
CA ALA A 272 -8.03 9.38 -16.23
C ALA A 272 -7.11 9.09 -17.43
N ASN A 273 -6.06 8.28 -17.23
CA ASN A 273 -5.14 7.86 -18.29
C ASN A 273 -5.65 6.61 -19.03
N GLY A 274 -6.96 6.38 -19.01
CA GLY A 274 -7.64 5.24 -19.61
C GLY A 274 -9.13 5.54 -19.81
N PRO A 275 -9.90 4.56 -20.31
CA PRO A 275 -11.33 4.75 -20.54
C PRO A 275 -12.07 5.13 -19.27
N VAL A 276 -12.95 6.14 -19.37
CA VAL A 276 -13.93 6.46 -18.34
C VAL A 276 -15.26 5.86 -18.77
N GLN A 277 -15.78 4.92 -17.99
CA GLN A 277 -17.11 4.33 -18.20
C GLN A 277 -18.08 4.89 -17.16
N ALA A 278 -19.14 5.54 -17.62
CA ALA A 278 -20.31 5.87 -16.81
C ALA A 278 -21.46 4.95 -17.24
N ASN A 279 -22.06 4.23 -16.29
CA ASN A 279 -23.15 3.28 -16.57
C ASN A 279 -24.53 3.93 -16.59
N ASP A 280 -24.61 5.21 -16.24
CA ASP A 280 -25.83 5.99 -16.17
C ASP A 280 -25.52 7.40 -16.72
N THR A 281 -25.92 8.45 -16.03
CA THR A 281 -25.89 9.80 -16.53
C THR A 281 -24.55 10.50 -16.25
N VAL A 282 -24.03 11.22 -17.25
CA VAL A 282 -22.96 12.21 -17.08
C VAL A 282 -23.57 13.59 -17.19
N THR A 283 -23.53 14.36 -16.10
CA THR A 283 -24.05 15.74 -16.08
C THR A 283 -22.90 16.73 -16.03
N ILE A 284 -22.89 17.66 -16.97
CA ILE A 284 -21.99 18.81 -16.96
C ILE A 284 -22.76 20.01 -16.41
N ALA A 285 -22.19 20.69 -15.42
CA ALA A 285 -22.84 21.86 -14.83
C ALA A 285 -23.04 22.97 -15.88
N ALA A 286 -24.07 23.80 -15.67
CA ALA A 286 -24.26 25.01 -16.48
C ALA A 286 -22.96 25.84 -16.47
N ASP A 287 -22.65 26.45 -17.61
CA ASP A 287 -21.44 27.25 -17.83
C ASP A 287 -20.11 26.46 -17.77
N LYS A 288 -20.15 25.13 -17.84
CA LYS A 288 -18.98 24.27 -18.06
C LYS A 288 -19.00 23.67 -19.46
N THR A 289 -17.82 23.34 -19.95
CA THR A 289 -17.61 22.79 -21.29
C THR A 289 -17.17 21.34 -21.19
N LEU A 290 -17.77 20.48 -22.02
CA LEU A 290 -17.20 19.19 -22.36
C LEU A 290 -16.41 19.37 -23.66
N ASP A 291 -15.08 19.26 -23.58
CA ASP A 291 -14.21 19.29 -24.74
C ASP A 291 -13.74 17.87 -25.05
N VAL A 292 -14.03 17.41 -26.25
CA VAL A 292 -13.86 16.02 -26.68
C VAL A 292 -13.52 16.02 -28.16
N ALA A 293 -12.53 15.20 -28.53
CA ALA A 293 -12.09 15.10 -29.92
C ALA A 293 -13.14 14.41 -30.81
N GLU A 294 -13.92 13.48 -30.25
CA GLU A 294 -14.96 12.75 -30.96
C GLU A 294 -16.12 12.46 -30.00
N ILE A 295 -17.35 12.62 -30.50
CA ILE A 295 -18.58 12.25 -29.80
C ILE A 295 -19.33 11.26 -30.67
N HIS A 296 -19.60 10.07 -30.13
CA HIS A 296 -20.58 9.15 -30.68
C HIS A 296 -21.83 9.18 -29.80
N VAL A 297 -22.93 9.62 -30.37
CA VAL A 297 -24.24 9.66 -29.71
C VAL A 297 -25.24 8.91 -30.57
N SER A 298 -26.01 8.02 -29.94
CA SER A 298 -27.15 7.37 -30.59
C SER A 298 -28.31 8.35 -30.74
N GLU A 299 -28.53 9.19 -29.74
CA GLU A 299 -29.64 10.14 -29.69
C GLU A 299 -29.20 11.44 -28.99
N ILE A 300 -29.73 12.58 -29.44
CA ILE A 300 -29.51 13.89 -28.82
C ILE A 300 -30.88 14.50 -28.50
N TYR A 301 -31.08 14.90 -27.25
CA TYR A 301 -32.28 15.61 -26.81
C TYR A 301 -31.93 17.00 -26.30
N ALA A 302 -32.71 18.01 -26.72
CA ALA A 302 -32.60 19.38 -26.24
C ALA A 302 -33.95 19.83 -25.66
N LYS A 303 -33.94 20.55 -24.53
CA LYS A 303 -35.16 21.17 -24.02
C LYS A 303 -35.60 22.29 -24.95
N SER A 304 -36.91 22.46 -25.11
CA SER A 304 -37.48 23.54 -25.93
C SER A 304 -36.94 24.91 -25.49
N GLY A 305 -36.38 25.67 -26.43
CA GLY A 305 -35.78 26.98 -26.18
C GLY A 305 -34.31 26.96 -25.75
N GLU A 306 -33.73 25.79 -25.47
CA GLU A 306 -32.29 25.67 -25.23
C GLU A 306 -31.53 25.42 -26.53
N LYS A 307 -30.43 26.14 -26.74
CA LYS A 307 -29.61 26.03 -27.93
C LYS A 307 -28.50 25.01 -27.69
N VAL A 308 -28.49 23.92 -28.45
CA VAL A 308 -27.33 23.02 -28.53
C VAL A 308 -26.36 23.58 -29.56
N THR A 309 -25.16 23.95 -29.12
CA THR A 309 -24.12 24.48 -29.99
C THR A 309 -22.95 23.50 -30.01
N PHE A 310 -22.56 23.07 -31.21
CA PHE A 310 -21.37 22.25 -31.41
C PHE A 310 -20.28 23.15 -31.99
N ASN A 311 -19.16 23.24 -31.28
CA ASN A 311 -18.04 24.11 -31.68
C ASN A 311 -17.12 23.45 -32.71
N ASP A 312 -17.17 22.13 -32.85
CA ASP A 312 -16.40 21.36 -33.82
C ASP A 312 -17.29 20.30 -34.51
N LYS A 313 -16.70 19.41 -35.31
CA LYS A 313 -17.40 18.37 -36.08
C LYS A 313 -18.15 17.39 -35.17
N VAL A 314 -19.45 17.25 -35.41
CA VAL A 314 -20.26 16.17 -34.83
C VAL A 314 -20.33 15.03 -35.84
N HIS A 315 -19.91 13.85 -35.41
CA HIS A 315 -20.01 12.63 -36.20
C HIS A 315 -21.20 11.81 -35.71
N PHE A 316 -22.31 11.85 -36.44
CA PHE A 316 -23.44 10.96 -36.20
C PHE A 316 -23.09 9.58 -36.77
N GLY A 317 -22.43 8.75 -35.96
CA GLY A 317 -22.11 7.37 -36.33
C GLY A 317 -23.37 6.50 -36.24
N HIS A 318 -24.11 6.36 -37.34
CA HIS A 318 -25.15 5.35 -37.45
C HIS A 318 -24.63 4.21 -38.33
N THR A 319 -24.51 3.00 -37.77
CA THR A 319 -24.05 1.81 -38.51
C THR A 319 -25.13 1.19 -39.41
N SER A 320 -26.40 1.56 -39.21
CA SER A 320 -27.52 1.27 -40.12
C SER A 320 -28.77 1.99 -39.61
N GLY A 321 -29.19 3.08 -40.26
CA GLY A 321 -30.40 3.81 -39.88
C GLY A 321 -30.40 5.25 -40.39
N GLU A 322 -31.59 5.72 -40.74
CA GLU A 322 -31.86 7.07 -41.22
C GLU A 322 -31.59 8.07 -40.09
N VAL A 323 -30.77 9.11 -40.34
CA VAL A 323 -30.63 10.23 -39.41
C VAL A 323 -31.86 11.14 -39.61
N THR A 324 -32.92 10.88 -38.86
CA THR A 324 -34.12 11.72 -38.90
C THR A 324 -33.98 12.89 -37.92
N LEU A 325 -33.83 14.11 -38.44
CA LEU A 325 -34.03 15.33 -37.65
C LEU A 325 -35.55 15.53 -37.49
N ASP A 326 -36.13 14.87 -36.50
CA ASP A 326 -37.57 14.94 -36.26
C ASP A 326 -37.94 16.18 -35.43
N HIS A 327 -38.41 17.22 -36.11
CA HIS A 327 -38.85 18.48 -35.53
C HIS A 327 -40.30 18.47 -34.98
N ARG A 328 -40.95 17.30 -34.83
CA ARG A 328 -42.38 17.20 -34.48
C ARG A 328 -42.70 17.90 -33.14
N GLY A 329 -43.15 19.15 -33.22
CA GLY A 329 -43.86 19.86 -32.15
C GLY A 329 -43.30 21.19 -31.65
N PHE A 330 -42.23 21.76 -32.22
CA PHE A 330 -41.61 22.98 -31.66
C PHE A 330 -41.33 24.05 -32.73
N PRO A 331 -41.84 25.29 -32.57
CA PRO A 331 -41.88 26.25 -33.67
C PRO A 331 -40.54 26.92 -34.04
N GLU A 332 -39.48 26.85 -33.21
CA GLU A 332 -38.19 27.46 -33.53
C GLU A 332 -37.04 26.78 -32.77
N GLN A 333 -36.19 26.00 -33.46
CA GLN A 333 -34.86 25.65 -32.98
C GLN A 333 -33.85 25.99 -34.08
N VAL A 334 -32.86 26.81 -33.75
CA VAL A 334 -31.78 27.20 -34.68
C VAL A 334 -30.52 26.43 -34.31
N ILE A 335 -30.16 25.45 -35.14
CA ILE A 335 -28.82 24.85 -35.08
C ILE A 335 -27.87 25.85 -35.77
N THR A 336 -27.06 26.55 -34.98
CA THR A 336 -25.96 27.37 -35.51
C THR A 336 -24.68 26.57 -35.35
N ALA A 337 -24.13 26.08 -36.46
CA ALA A 337 -22.80 25.48 -36.47
C ALA A 337 -21.77 26.58 -36.79
N GLY A 338 -20.66 26.63 -36.04
CA GLY A 338 -19.53 27.50 -36.36
C GLY A 338 -18.73 27.05 -37.59
N HIS A 339 -18.94 25.81 -38.03
CA HIS A 339 -18.26 25.16 -39.15
C HIS A 339 -19.23 24.32 -40.01
N THR A 340 -18.74 23.76 -41.12
CA THR A 340 -19.52 22.92 -42.04
C THR A 340 -20.10 21.68 -41.35
N ILE A 341 -21.42 21.54 -41.34
CA ILE A 341 -22.08 20.27 -41.02
C ILE A 341 -21.91 19.35 -42.24
N GLU A 342 -21.02 18.37 -42.15
CA GLU A 342 -20.84 17.36 -43.20
C GLU A 342 -21.73 16.15 -42.88
N LEU A 343 -22.93 16.10 -43.47
CA LEU A 343 -23.79 14.92 -43.42
C LEU A 343 -23.23 13.86 -44.37
N ARG A 344 -22.55 12.84 -43.84
CA ARG A 344 -22.14 11.66 -44.60
C ARG A 344 -23.12 10.53 -44.32
N THR A 345 -24.00 10.24 -45.27
CA THR A 345 -24.75 8.99 -45.25
C THR A 345 -23.87 7.90 -45.87
N ALA A 346 -23.57 6.86 -45.10
CA ALA A 346 -23.08 5.62 -45.68
C ALA A 346 -24.29 4.90 -46.28
N LEU A 347 -24.32 4.75 -47.61
CA LEU A 347 -25.19 3.79 -48.26
C LEU A 347 -24.56 2.40 -48.09
N ASP A 348 -25.37 1.34 -48.03
CA ASP A 348 -24.96 -0.06 -47.81
C ASP A 348 -23.90 -0.61 -48.81
N ASP A 349 -23.49 0.19 -49.80
CA ASP A 349 -22.47 -0.14 -50.80
C ASP A 349 -21.02 0.23 -50.40
N GLY A 350 -20.83 0.84 -49.22
CA GLY A 350 -19.50 1.21 -48.72
C GLY A 350 -18.89 2.47 -49.37
N THR A 351 -19.65 3.25 -50.14
CA THR A 351 -19.15 4.52 -50.70
C THR A 351 -19.51 5.72 -49.83
N ALA A 352 -18.50 6.42 -49.31
CA ALA A 352 -18.68 7.71 -48.65
C ALA A 352 -18.82 8.82 -49.71
N ARG A 353 -19.96 9.53 -49.75
CA ARG A 353 -20.13 10.76 -50.54
C ARG A 353 -20.13 11.96 -49.60
N SER A 354 -19.26 12.95 -49.86
CA SER A 354 -19.34 14.24 -49.16
C SER A 354 -20.37 15.14 -49.84
N LEU A 355 -21.28 15.69 -49.06
CA LEU A 355 -22.13 16.80 -49.47
C LEU A 355 -21.35 18.10 -49.25
N ASN A 356 -20.43 18.41 -50.17
CA ASN A 356 -19.88 19.76 -50.27
C ASN A 356 -20.89 20.61 -51.03
N GLY A 357 -21.50 21.58 -50.33
CA GLY A 357 -22.54 22.44 -50.85
C GLY A 357 -22.09 23.31 -52.03
N ALA A 358 -22.24 22.79 -53.25
CA ALA A 358 -22.71 23.55 -54.38
C ALA A 358 -24.16 23.16 -54.63
N SER A 359 -25.02 24.17 -54.79
CA SER A 359 -26.45 24.08 -55.04
C SER A 359 -26.89 22.88 -55.90
N GLY A 360 -27.84 22.11 -55.37
CA GLY A 360 -28.67 21.20 -56.14
C GLY A 360 -28.22 19.74 -56.12
N ASN A 361 -28.88 18.93 -55.29
CA ASN A 361 -29.88 17.97 -55.79
C ASN A 361 -30.57 17.25 -54.64
N SER A 362 -31.90 17.21 -54.73
CA SER A 362 -32.83 16.50 -53.88
C SER A 362 -32.70 14.99 -54.05
N TRP A 363 -32.64 14.25 -52.94
CA TRP A 363 -33.03 12.84 -52.90
C TRP A 363 -33.98 12.64 -51.72
N GLY A 364 -35.07 11.90 -51.95
CA GLY A 364 -35.92 11.32 -50.90
C GLY A 364 -37.26 12.00 -50.67
N ASP A 365 -37.30 13.06 -49.88
CA ASP A 365 -38.56 13.65 -49.39
C ASP A 365 -38.87 15.00 -50.04
N ARG A 366 -40.02 15.09 -50.72
CA ARG A 366 -40.33 16.14 -51.70
C ARG A 366 -40.62 17.54 -51.13
N ASN A 367 -40.52 17.79 -49.81
CA ASN A 367 -41.04 19.04 -49.22
C ASN A 367 -40.11 19.77 -48.23
N ALA A 368 -38.83 19.39 -48.09
CA ALA A 368 -37.88 20.16 -47.27
C ALA A 368 -37.06 21.11 -48.14
N THR A 369 -37.34 22.41 -48.07
CA THR A 369 -36.51 23.46 -48.69
C THR A 369 -35.41 23.89 -47.73
N TRP A 370 -34.15 23.65 -48.10
CA TRP A 370 -32.99 24.12 -47.35
C TRP A 370 -32.66 25.55 -47.79
N VAL A 371 -32.77 26.53 -46.89
CA VAL A 371 -32.38 27.91 -47.16
C VAL A 371 -31.11 28.21 -46.37
N GLN A 372 -29.99 28.39 -47.09
CA GLN A 372 -28.78 28.94 -46.51
C GLN A 372 -28.91 30.47 -46.48
N THR A 373 -29.00 31.07 -45.30
CA THR A 373 -28.95 32.53 -45.17
C THR A 373 -27.51 32.99 -45.36
N ASN A 374 -27.18 33.45 -46.57
CA ASN A 374 -25.89 34.05 -46.87
C ASN A 374 -25.79 35.41 -46.15
N GLY A 375 -25.14 35.44 -44.99
CA GLY A 375 -24.91 36.65 -44.21
C GLY A 375 -24.02 36.42 -43.00
N GLY A 376 -22.72 36.24 -43.22
CA GLY A 376 -21.69 36.18 -42.16
C GLY A 376 -21.17 34.77 -41.84
N PRO A 377 -19.99 34.65 -41.16
CA PRO A 377 -19.27 33.39 -40.96
C PRO A 377 -19.97 32.35 -40.06
N SER A 378 -21.20 32.62 -39.61
CA SER A 378 -22.05 31.73 -38.82
C SER A 378 -23.40 31.58 -39.53
N GLY A 379 -23.43 30.80 -40.61
CA GLY A 379 -24.66 30.46 -41.32
C GLY A 379 -25.49 29.46 -40.50
N GLY A 380 -26.65 29.88 -40.01
CA GLY A 380 -27.66 28.96 -39.45
C GLY A 380 -28.43 28.27 -40.57
N ILE A 381 -28.85 27.02 -40.35
CA ILE A 381 -29.83 26.34 -41.20
C ILE A 381 -31.21 26.58 -40.60
N ILE A 382 -32.11 27.18 -41.37
CA ILE A 382 -33.52 27.33 -41.00
C ILE A 382 -34.33 26.37 -41.86
N ILE A 383 -35.04 25.46 -41.21
CA ILE A 383 -35.95 24.52 -41.88
C ILE A 383 -37.35 25.14 -41.83
N HIS A 384 -37.86 25.60 -42.97
CA HIS A 384 -39.24 26.05 -43.10
C HIS A 384 -40.09 24.89 -43.61
N HIS A 385 -41.09 24.49 -42.83
CA HIS A 385 -42.13 23.59 -43.32
C HIS A 385 -43.27 24.40 -43.94
N PRO A 386 -43.77 23.99 -45.12
CA PRO A 386 -45.00 24.56 -45.66
C PRO A 386 -46.17 24.23 -44.71
N PRO A 387 -47.18 25.10 -44.61
CA PRO A 387 -48.37 24.85 -43.82
C PRO A 387 -49.04 23.55 -44.29
N LEU A 388 -49.55 22.76 -43.34
CA LEU A 388 -50.27 21.52 -43.61
C LEU A 388 -51.38 21.79 -44.64
N PRO A 389 -51.51 20.96 -45.70
CA PRO A 389 -52.61 21.10 -46.63
C PRO A 389 -53.94 20.91 -45.87
N PRO A 390 -54.97 21.70 -46.20
CA PRO A 390 -56.28 21.56 -45.57
C PRO A 390 -56.80 20.13 -45.78
N SER A 391 -57.32 19.54 -44.71
CA SER A 391 -57.93 18.20 -44.75
C SER A 391 -58.98 18.15 -45.84
N THR A 392 -58.83 17.25 -46.81
CA THR A 392 -59.86 17.00 -47.81
C THR A 392 -61.08 16.38 -47.11
N GLU A 393 -62.21 17.09 -47.17
CA GLU A 393 -63.51 16.58 -46.75
C GLU A 393 -63.87 15.32 -47.55
N GLN A 394 -64.22 14.28 -46.79
CA GLN A 394 -64.75 13.03 -47.29
C GLN A 394 -66.14 13.29 -47.92
N PRO A 395 -66.43 12.85 -49.16
CA PRO A 395 -67.73 13.10 -49.78
C PRO A 395 -68.84 12.30 -49.06
N PRO A 396 -70.09 12.81 -49.04
CA PRO A 396 -71.19 12.16 -48.35
C PRO A 396 -71.58 10.87 -49.07
N ASN A 397 -71.70 9.78 -48.30
CA ASN A 397 -72.34 8.55 -48.76
C ASN A 397 -73.79 8.87 -49.17
N SER A 398 -74.17 8.45 -50.38
CA SER A 398 -75.55 8.45 -50.85
C SER A 398 -76.11 7.03 -50.84
N GLU A 399 -77.29 6.93 -50.21
CA GLU A 399 -78.29 5.83 -50.09
C GLU A 399 -77.85 4.43 -49.62
#